data_AF-A0A2E0WXG2-F1
#
_entry.id   AF-A0A2E0WXG2-F1
#
_cell.length_a   1.000
_cell.length_b   1.000
_cell.length_c   1.000
_cell.angle_alpha   90.00
_cell.angle_beta   90.00
_cell.angle_gamma   90.00
#
_symmetry.space_group_name_H-M   'P 1'
#
loop_
_entity.id
_entity.type
_entity.pdbx_description
1 polymer ?
#
loop_
_entity_poly.entity_id
_entity_poly.type
_entity_poly.pdbx_seq_one_letter_code
_entity_poly.pdbx_strand_id
1 'polypeptide(L)' 'MASDVQTHAIGESAGTGQYRCCKCGGELTLTGPRDQLPPCPQCGTGADVRYTPVDGHASTSKGIESQQR' A
#
# COMPACT_ATOMS: atom_id res chain seq x y z
N MET A 1 -0.43 -10.94 17.71
CA MET A 1 0.68 -10.16 17.12
C MET A 1 0.00 -9.14 16.22
N ALA A 2 -0.28 -7.94 16.73
CA ALA A 2 -0.95 -6.89 15.96
C ALA A 2 0.12 -6.16 15.16
N SER A 3 0.44 -6.69 13.97
CA SER A 3 1.28 -6.00 13.01
C SER A 3 0.58 -4.70 12.61
N ASP A 4 1.25 -3.59 12.89
CA ASP A 4 0.85 -2.23 12.52
C ASP A 4 0.43 -2.19 11.04
N VAL A 5 -0.87 -2.03 10.78
CA VAL A 5 -1.35 -1.88 9.41
C VAL A 5 -0.94 -0.48 8.96
N GLN A 6 0.15 -0.40 8.19
CA GLN A 6 0.66 0.89 7.75
C GLN A 6 -0.34 1.52 6.77
N THR A 7 -1.16 2.43 7.29
CA THR A 7 -2.11 3.21 6.49
C THR A 7 -1.46 4.48 5.97
N HIS A 8 -1.50 4.67 4.66
CA HIS A 8 -0.93 5.85 3.99
C HIS A 8 -2.02 6.89 3.70
N ALA A 9 -1.67 8.16 3.91
CA ALA A 9 -2.54 9.30 3.62
C ALA A 9 -2.40 9.76 2.15
N ILE A 10 -3.32 10.62 1.73
CA ILE A 10 -3.32 11.21 0.39
C ILE A 10 -2.15 12.20 0.28
N GLY A 11 -1.41 12.15 -0.82
CA GLY A 11 -0.19 12.93 -1.03
C GLY A 11 1.09 12.34 -0.41
N GLU A 12 1.00 11.25 0.36
CA GLU A 12 2.16 10.51 0.85
C GLU A 12 2.75 9.59 -0.22
N SER A 13 4.07 9.43 -0.18
CA SER A 13 4.80 8.58 -1.13
C SER A 13 4.86 7.15 -0.58
N ALA A 14 3.77 6.40 -0.75
CA ALA A 14 3.69 5.02 -0.25
C ALA A 14 4.56 4.02 -1.04
N GLY A 15 5.06 4.43 -2.21
CA GLY A 15 5.84 3.59 -3.13
C GLY A 15 4.97 2.84 -4.13
N THR A 16 5.55 1.86 -4.81
CA THR A 16 4.82 1.03 -5.78
C THR A 16 4.08 -0.11 -5.08
N GLY A 17 2.80 -0.27 -5.35
CA GLY A 17 1.99 -1.34 -4.79
C GLY A 17 0.50 -1.19 -5.03
N GLN A 18 -0.27 -2.20 -4.63
CA GLN A 18 -1.72 -2.09 -4.57
C GLN A 18 -2.15 -1.56 -3.21
N TYR A 19 -3.05 -0.59 -3.24
CA TYR A 19 -3.56 0.12 -2.09
C TYR A 19 -5.08 0.14 -2.14
N ARG A 20 -5.73 -0.04 -0.99
CA ARG A 20 -7.19 -0.06 -0.88
C ARG A 20 -7.68 1.02 0.07
N CYS A 21 -8.66 1.78 -0.39
CA CYS A 21 -9.29 2.84 0.38
C CYS A 21 -10.12 2.26 1.52
N CYS A 22 -9.87 2.69 2.76
CA CYS A 22 -10.62 2.25 3.93
C CYS A 22 -12.07 2.80 3.98
N LYS A 23 -12.37 3.86 3.23
CA LYS A 23 -13.69 4.53 3.27
C LYS A 23 -14.70 3.89 2.31
N CYS A 24 -14.27 3.60 1.08
CA CYS A 24 -15.16 3.09 0.03
C CYS A 24 -14.76 1.70 -0.49
N GLY A 25 -13.60 1.18 -0.08
CA GLY A 25 -13.09 -0.11 -0.54
C GLY A 25 -12.46 -0.09 -1.93
N GLY A 26 -12.33 1.09 -2.57
CA GLY A 26 -11.73 1.23 -3.90
C GLY A 26 -10.26 0.85 -3.92
N GLU A 27 -9.82 0.18 -4.98
CA GLU A 27 -8.46 -0.32 -5.17
C GLU A 27 -7.69 0.58 -6.13
N LEU A 28 -6.45 0.88 -5.78
CA LEU A 28 -5.54 1.74 -6.51
C LEU A 28 -4.20 1.04 -6.65
N THR A 29 -3.71 0.93 -7.88
CA THR A 29 -2.38 0.38 -8.15
C THR A 29 -1.42 1.52 -8.44
N LEU A 30 -0.42 1.70 -7.58
CA LEU A 30 0.68 2.62 -7.81
C LEU A 30 1.83 1.88 -8.50
N THR A 31 2.20 2.34 -9.69
CA THR A 31 3.33 1.80 -10.47
C THR A 31 4.58 2.67 -10.37
N GLY A 32 4.45 3.91 -9.89
CA GLY A 32 5.56 4.84 -9.70
C GLY A 32 6.12 4.81 -8.27
N PRO A 33 7.45 4.81 -8.09
CA PRO A 33 8.07 4.89 -6.76
C PRO A 33 7.92 6.28 -6.10
N ARG A 34 7.48 7.28 -6.89
CA ARG A 34 7.19 8.65 -6.46
C ARG A 34 5.73 9.02 -6.70
N ASP A 35 4.90 8.02 -6.98
CA ASP A 35 3.49 8.26 -7.21
C ASP A 35 2.84 8.68 -5.89
N GLN A 36 2.23 9.86 -5.90
CA GLN A 36 1.53 10.39 -4.74
C GLN A 36 0.12 9.86 -4.77
N LEU A 37 -0.33 9.29 -3.65
CA LEU A 37 -1.69 8.83 -3.50
C LEU A 37 -2.66 9.97 -3.85
N PRO A 38 -3.45 9.88 -4.95
CA PRO A 38 -4.40 10.90 -5.33
C PRO A 38 -5.67 10.79 -4.48
N PRO A 39 -6.48 11.87 -4.42
CA PRO A 39 -7.83 11.81 -3.85
C PRO A 39 -8.61 10.64 -4.45
N CYS A 40 -9.32 9.89 -3.62
CA CYS A 40 -9.99 8.68 -4.08
C CYS A 40 -11.06 9.05 -5.14
N PRO A 41 -10.93 8.59 -6.41
CA PRO A 41 -11.88 8.95 -7.46
C PRO A 41 -13.26 8.33 -7.23
N GLN A 42 -13.33 7.26 -6.42
CA GLN A 42 -14.57 6.52 -6.17
C GLN A 42 -15.45 7.19 -5.11
N CYS A 43 -14.87 7.82 -4.08
CA CYS A 43 -15.64 8.51 -3.04
C CYS A 43 -15.47 10.03 -3.03
N GLY A 44 -14.60 10.59 -3.88
CA GLY A 44 -14.33 12.03 -3.96
C GLY A 44 -13.73 12.65 -2.69
N THR A 45 -13.45 11.85 -1.67
CA THR A 45 -12.90 12.32 -0.41
C THR A 45 -11.39 12.30 -0.51
N GLY A 46 -10.77 13.48 -0.52
CA GLY A 46 -9.34 13.64 -0.80
C GLY A 46 -8.46 13.87 0.43
N ALA A 47 -8.99 14.46 1.49
CA ALA A 47 -8.13 15.04 2.53
C ALA A 47 -7.82 14.11 3.72
N ASP A 48 -8.71 13.16 4.04
CA ASP A 48 -8.61 12.28 5.23
C ASP A 48 -8.79 10.80 4.86
N VAL A 49 -8.64 10.46 3.59
CA VAL A 49 -8.74 9.05 3.17
C VAL A 49 -7.42 8.35 3.45
N ARG A 50 -7.51 7.22 4.16
CA ARG A 50 -6.40 6.30 4.41
C ARG A 50 -6.49 5.10 3.48
N TYR A 51 -5.34 4.72 2.94
CA TYR A 51 -5.17 3.53 2.12
C TYR A 51 -4.38 2.46 2.86
N THR A 52 -4.85 1.23 2.80
CA THR A 52 -4.13 0.04 3.29
C THR A 52 -3.48 -0.68 2.11
N PRO A 53 -2.19 -1.05 2.19
CA PRO A 53 -1.61 -1.92 1.19
C PRO A 53 -2.38 -3.24 1.14
N VAL A 54 -2.73 -3.67 -0.06
CA VAL A 54 -3.34 -4.97 -0.33
C VAL A 54 -2.17 -5.84 -0.78
N ASP A 55 -1.55 -6.52 0.18
CA ASP A 55 -0.34 -7.30 -0.02
C ASP A 55 -0.38 -8.14 -1.32
N GLY A 56 0.39 -7.69 -2.30
CA GLY A 56 0.66 -8.37 -3.57
C GLY A 56 2.10 -8.17 -4.05
N HIS A 57 2.84 -7.22 -3.45
CA HIS A 57 4.29 -7.25 -3.49
C HIS A 57 4.75 -8.14 -2.35
N ALA A 58 4.54 -9.44 -2.54
CA ALA A 58 5.29 -10.47 -1.84
C ALA A 58 6.73 -9.96 -1.74
N SER A 59 7.14 -9.66 -0.51
CA SER A 59 8.55 -9.59 -0.19
C SER A 59 9.18 -10.78 -0.89
N THR A 60 10.04 -10.52 -1.87
CA THR A 60 10.90 -11.57 -2.40
C THR A 60 11.75 -11.99 -1.22
N SER A 61 11.24 -12.97 -0.49
CA SER A 61 11.98 -13.85 0.41
C SER A 61 12.91 -14.67 -0.48
N LYS A 62 13.90 -14.00 -1.06
CA LYS A 62 15.20 -14.57 -1.39
C LYS A 62 16.13 -14.29 -0.21
N GLY A 63 15.73 -14.75 0.99
CA GLY A 63 16.70 -15.10 2.03
C GLY A 63 16.93 -16.60 1.88
N ILE A 64 18.00 -17.07 1.23
CA ILE A 64 19.34 -17.27 1.81
C ILE A 64 19.31 -17.88 3.22
N GLU A 65 19.10 -19.20 3.33
CA GLU A 65 19.94 -20.07 4.17
C GLU A 65 19.64 -21.54 3.88
N SER A 66 20.32 -22.09 2.88
CA SER A 66 20.51 -23.54 2.77
C SER A 66 21.67 -23.93 3.69
N GLN A 67 21.32 -24.51 4.84
CA GLN A 67 21.88 -25.78 5.34
C GLN A 67 23.37 -25.76 5.77
N GLN A 68 23.59 -25.48 7.06
CA GLN A 68 24.78 -25.93 7.81
C GLN A 68 24.76 -27.48 7.93
N ARG A 69 25.81 -28.16 7.45
CA ARG A 69 26.20 -29.51 7.90
C ARG A 69 27.68 -29.75 7.67
#